data_AF-A0A7C4ZTA3-F1
#
_entry.id   AF-A0A7C4ZTA3-F1
#
_cell.length_a   1.000
_cell.length_b   1.000
_cell.length_c   1.000
_cell.angle_alpha   90.00
_cell.angle_beta   90.00
_cell.angle_gamma   90.00
#
_symmetry.space_group_name_H-M   'P 1'
#
loop_
_entity.id
_entity.type
_entity.pdbx_description
1 polymer ?
#
loop_
_entity_poly.entity_id
_entity_poly.type
_entity_poly.pdbx_seq_one_letter_code
_entity_poly.pdbx_strand_id
1 'polypeptide(L)'
;MIRKTVGFYRDKKKRIRPITRGCGKRGFKIRQKTLVEYGFPKVKTKMRLGSKKELISNLSRKPVLNVWYTNDRIALLYDGERLSNTIKIQCSEPWVGSWDKSGRPVIYIDNNVPEKYRESLAIHETVEKYVAEKYHLDPNVEAHEVAEAVEKRWFVKKYGRKEWDEYSKVVERIHRKELSKIGV
;
A
#
# COMPACT_ATOMS: atom_id res chain seq x y z
N MET A 1 22.12 37.70 45.53
CA MET A 1 21.19 36.66 46.02
C MET A 1 21.67 35.28 45.56
N ILE A 2 22.15 34.49 46.53
CA ILE A 2 22.07 33.02 46.73
C ILE A 2 21.99 32.05 45.51
N ARG A 3 23.07 31.25 45.40
CA ARG A 3 23.25 29.80 45.08
C ARG A 3 22.30 29.08 44.10
N LYS A 4 22.86 28.24 43.21
CA LYS A 4 22.83 26.76 43.33
C LYS A 4 23.65 26.01 42.24
N THR A 5 24.59 25.20 42.74
CA THR A 5 25.02 23.84 42.37
C THR A 5 25.13 23.32 40.93
N VAL A 6 26.26 22.66 40.75
CA VAL A 6 26.72 21.68 39.75
C VAL A 6 25.74 20.49 39.56
N GLY A 7 25.67 19.98 38.34
CA GLY A 7 25.20 18.62 38.02
C GLY A 7 25.76 18.15 36.68
N PHE A 8 26.68 17.19 36.70
CA PHE A 8 27.24 16.52 35.52
C PHE A 8 26.26 15.46 34.98
N TYR A 9 26.17 15.26 33.65
CA TYR A 9 26.43 13.94 33.03
C TYR A 9 26.52 13.95 31.48
N ARG A 10 27.53 13.23 30.98
CA ARG A 10 27.82 12.61 29.66
C ARG A 10 26.84 12.83 28.49
N ASP A 11 27.28 13.41 27.38
CA ASP A 11 28.10 12.83 26.29
C ASP A 11 27.34 11.80 25.43
N LYS A 12 27.06 12.15 24.16
CA LYS A 12 27.71 11.57 22.97
C LYS A 12 26.99 12.00 21.67
N LYS A 13 27.71 12.80 20.89
CA LYS A 13 27.63 12.95 19.41
C LYS A 13 26.38 13.63 18.81
N LYS A 14 26.45 14.97 18.72
CA LYS A 14 26.05 15.72 17.52
C LYS A 14 27.26 16.49 17.01
N ARG A 15 27.67 16.27 15.76
CA ARG A 15 28.13 17.33 14.85
C ARG A 15 28.10 16.81 13.42
N ILE A 16 27.42 17.60 12.60
CA ILE A 16 27.17 17.44 11.18
C ILE A 16 28.25 18.21 10.41
N ARG A 17 28.50 17.78 9.17
CA ARG A 17 28.95 18.50 7.95
C ARG A 17 30.36 18.09 7.45
N PRO A 18 30.70 18.24 6.15
CA PRO A 18 29.93 18.78 5.01
C PRO A 18 29.87 17.85 3.76
N ILE A 19 29.14 18.33 2.76
CA ILE A 19 28.92 17.79 1.41
C ILE A 19 30.22 17.75 0.59
N THR A 20 30.45 16.66 -0.13
CA THR A 20 31.28 16.66 -1.36
C THR A 20 30.61 15.82 -2.46
N ARG A 21 30.45 16.47 -3.62
CA ARG A 21 30.09 15.87 -4.91
C ARG A 21 31.10 14.78 -5.28
N GLY A 22 30.63 13.68 -5.86
CA GLY A 22 31.49 12.64 -6.41
C GLY A 22 30.68 11.66 -7.26
N CYS A 23 30.60 11.97 -8.56
CA CYS A 23 30.25 11.01 -9.60
C CYS A 23 31.23 9.82 -9.51
N GLY A 24 30.71 8.59 -9.41
CA GLY A 24 31.56 7.42 -9.25
C GLY A 24 30.77 6.14 -9.44
N LYS A 25 30.81 5.60 -10.67
CA LYS A 25 30.40 4.24 -11.03
C LYS A 25 30.99 3.25 -10.03
N ARG A 26 30.15 2.58 -9.23
CA ARG A 26 30.49 1.32 -8.55
C ARG A 26 29.29 0.40 -8.63
N GLY A 27 29.49 -0.74 -9.28
CA GLY A 27 28.47 -1.76 -9.50
C GLY A 27 27.84 -2.20 -8.20
N PHE A 28 26.53 -2.02 -8.09
CA PHE A 28 25.74 -2.59 -7.01
C PHE A 28 25.34 -4.01 -7.42
N LYS A 29 26.05 -5.00 -6.88
CA LYS A 29 25.54 -6.36 -6.78
C LYS A 29 24.37 -6.32 -5.79
N ILE A 30 23.14 -6.34 -6.29
CA ILE A 30 21.94 -6.50 -5.47
C ILE A 30 21.96 -7.93 -4.92
N ARG A 31 22.38 -8.08 -3.67
CA ARG A 31 22.07 -9.28 -2.90
C ARG A 31 20.56 -9.28 -2.68
N GLN A 32 19.85 -10.26 -3.24
CA GLN A 32 18.49 -10.59 -2.82
C GLN A 32 18.51 -10.86 -1.31
N LYS A 33 17.99 -9.92 -0.52
CA LYS A 33 17.79 -10.13 0.92
C LYS A 33 16.48 -10.89 1.11
N THR A 34 16.57 -12.00 1.83
CA THR A 34 15.43 -12.85 2.20
C THR A 34 14.57 -12.21 3.30
N LEU A 35 13.27 -12.51 3.26
CA LEU A 35 12.13 -12.04 4.06
C LEU A 35 12.21 -12.21 5.60
N VAL A 36 13.38 -12.49 6.17
CA VAL A 36 13.53 -12.84 7.60
C VAL A 36 13.76 -11.59 8.49
N GLU A 37 14.21 -10.46 7.93
CA GLU A 37 14.54 -9.26 8.72
C GLU A 37 13.31 -8.38 9.11
N TYR A 38 12.09 -8.67 8.65
CA TYR A 38 10.91 -7.79 8.83
C TYR A 38 10.03 -8.06 10.07
N GLY A 39 10.51 -8.79 11.07
CA GLY A 39 9.91 -8.74 12.42
C GLY A 39 8.44 -9.15 12.56
N PHE A 40 7.88 -9.94 11.63
CA PHE A 40 6.53 -10.49 11.78
C PHE A 40 6.51 -11.53 12.92
N PRO A 41 5.68 -11.37 13.97
CA PRO A 41 5.42 -12.46 14.91
C PRO A 41 4.74 -13.61 14.15
N LYS A 42 5.37 -14.80 14.16
CA LYS A 42 4.84 -16.01 13.54
C LYS A 42 3.70 -16.57 14.40
N VAL A 43 2.48 -16.08 14.21
CA VAL A 43 1.28 -16.82 14.60
C VAL A 43 0.75 -17.51 13.35
N LYS A 44 1.25 -18.71 13.06
CA LYS A 44 0.81 -19.51 11.91
C LYS A 44 -0.38 -20.38 12.32
N THR A 45 -1.58 -19.81 12.34
CA THR A 45 -2.80 -20.62 12.28
C THR A 45 -2.91 -21.14 10.86
N LYS A 46 -2.52 -22.40 10.62
CA LYS A 46 -2.49 -23.00 9.28
C LYS A 46 -3.92 -23.27 8.82
N MET A 47 -4.57 -22.29 8.21
CA MET A 47 -5.88 -22.46 7.56
C MET A 47 -5.79 -23.56 6.49
N ARG A 48 -6.79 -24.46 6.44
CA ARG A 48 -6.83 -25.51 5.42
C ARG A 48 -7.04 -24.88 4.04
N LEU A 49 -6.42 -25.45 3.00
CA LEU A 49 -6.44 -24.87 1.65
C LEU A 49 -7.88 -24.66 1.11
N GLY A 50 -8.81 -25.58 1.41
CA GLY A 50 -10.23 -25.44 1.08
C GLY A 50 -10.89 -24.23 1.75
N SER A 51 -10.64 -24.03 3.05
CA SER A 51 -11.16 -22.88 3.79
C SER A 51 -10.61 -21.53 3.32
N LYS A 52 -9.41 -21.52 2.72
CA LYS A 52 -8.78 -20.28 2.22
C LYS A 52 -9.38 -19.82 0.90
N LYS A 53 -9.63 -20.74 -0.03
CA LYS A 53 -10.34 -20.43 -1.28
C LYS A 53 -11.77 -19.94 -1.04
N GLU A 54 -12.47 -20.59 -0.10
CA GLU A 54 -13.81 -20.15 0.33
C GLU A 54 -13.78 -18.75 0.94
N LEU A 55 -12.79 -18.46 1.79
CA LEU A 55 -12.60 -17.12 2.35
C LEU A 55 -12.38 -16.07 1.27
N ILE A 56 -11.44 -16.29 0.35
CA ILE A 56 -11.16 -15.37 -0.77
C ILE A 56 -12.44 -15.16 -1.59
N SER A 57 -13.11 -16.24 -2.01
CA SER A 57 -14.36 -16.16 -2.76
C SER A 57 -15.45 -15.38 -2.03
N ASN A 58 -15.56 -15.53 -0.71
CA ASN A 58 -16.53 -14.80 0.10
C ASN A 58 -16.20 -13.32 0.18
N LEU A 59 -14.94 -12.97 0.46
CA LEU A 59 -14.46 -11.58 0.54
C LEU A 59 -14.60 -10.86 -0.81
N SER A 60 -14.23 -11.50 -1.93
CA SER A 60 -14.35 -10.95 -3.29
C SER A 60 -15.80 -10.63 -3.71
N ARG A 61 -16.79 -11.18 -3.00
CA ARG A 61 -18.22 -10.93 -3.25
C ARG A 61 -18.82 -9.86 -2.35
N LYS A 62 -18.13 -9.46 -1.27
CA LYS A 62 -18.65 -8.48 -0.31
C LYS A 62 -18.69 -7.08 -0.97
N PRO A 63 -19.79 -6.34 -0.80
CA PRO A 63 -19.89 -4.99 -1.33
C PRO A 63 -19.06 -4.02 -0.49
N VAL A 64 -18.52 -3.00 -1.15
CA VAL A 64 -18.05 -1.77 -0.50
C VAL A 64 -19.24 -0.82 -0.38
N LEU A 65 -19.44 -0.28 0.82
CA LEU A 65 -20.54 0.61 1.17
C LEU A 65 -20.00 1.92 1.76
N ASN A 66 -20.83 2.99 1.75
CA ASN A 66 -20.54 4.26 2.42
C ASN A 66 -19.16 4.84 2.12
N VAL A 67 -18.77 4.85 0.84
CA VAL A 67 -17.50 5.43 0.41
C VAL A 67 -17.53 6.94 0.60
N TRP A 68 -16.60 7.44 1.42
CA TRP A 68 -16.26 8.85 1.54
C TRP A 68 -14.83 9.03 1.04
N TYR A 69 -14.68 9.78 -0.04
CA TYR A 69 -13.41 10.00 -0.71
C TYR A 69 -13.11 11.49 -0.82
N THR A 70 -11.85 11.81 -0.54
CA THR A 70 -11.24 13.14 -0.67
C THR A 70 -9.82 12.96 -1.21
N ASN A 71 -9.13 14.04 -1.57
CA ASN A 71 -7.78 13.93 -2.13
C ASN A 71 -6.72 13.44 -1.13
N ASP A 72 -6.98 13.54 0.17
CA ASP A 72 -6.06 13.16 1.24
C ASP A 72 -6.56 11.97 2.07
N ARG A 73 -7.82 11.55 1.92
CA ARG A 73 -8.41 10.47 2.70
C ARG A 73 -9.44 9.66 1.96
N ILE A 74 -9.52 8.39 2.34
CA ILE A 74 -10.63 7.50 2.05
C ILE A 74 -11.18 6.91 3.35
N ALA A 75 -12.50 6.79 3.42
CA ALA A 75 -13.18 5.94 4.40
C ALA A 75 -14.30 5.15 3.70
N LEU A 76 -14.47 3.89 4.10
CA LEU A 76 -15.49 3.01 3.53
C LEU A 76 -15.91 1.94 4.53
N LEU A 77 -17.08 1.33 4.31
CA LEU A 77 -17.54 0.15 5.03
C LEU A 77 -17.32 -1.08 4.15
N TYR A 78 -16.54 -2.04 4.65
CA TYR A 78 -16.30 -3.31 3.97
C TYR A 78 -16.20 -4.42 5.01
N ASP A 79 -16.82 -5.57 4.73
CA ASP A 79 -16.75 -6.73 5.63
C ASP A 79 -17.26 -6.44 7.07
N GLY A 80 -18.23 -5.53 7.19
CA GLY A 80 -18.77 -5.10 8.49
C GLY A 80 -17.88 -4.11 9.26
N GLU A 81 -16.70 -3.78 8.74
CA GLU A 81 -15.72 -2.90 9.38
C GLU A 81 -15.64 -1.55 8.68
N ARG A 82 -15.46 -0.49 9.48
CA ARG A 82 -15.16 0.84 8.95
C ARG A 82 -13.66 0.95 8.69
N LEU A 83 -13.28 1.02 7.43
CA LEU A 83 -11.91 1.19 6.98
C LEU A 83 -11.63 2.68 6.72
N SER A 84 -10.43 3.15 7.05
CA SER A 84 -9.99 4.49 6.69
C SER A 84 -8.48 4.57 6.51
N ASN A 85 -8.05 5.26 5.45
CA ASN A 85 -6.64 5.51 5.17
C ASN A 85 -6.43 6.95 4.71
N THR A 86 -5.24 7.47 5.03
CA THR A 86 -4.68 8.68 4.42
C THR A 86 -4.13 8.33 3.04
N ILE A 87 -4.40 9.18 2.06
CA ILE A 87 -3.93 9.04 0.69
C ILE A 87 -2.68 9.91 0.51
N LYS A 88 -1.63 9.32 -0.05
CA LYS A 88 -0.44 10.05 -0.48
C LYS A 88 -0.21 9.85 -1.96
N ILE A 89 -0.32 10.93 -2.72
CA ILE A 89 0.01 10.93 -4.14
C ILE A 89 1.53 11.08 -4.26
N GLN A 90 2.19 10.11 -4.88
CA GLN A 90 3.64 10.10 -5.04
C GLN A 90 4.04 10.12 -6.51
N CYS A 91 5.24 10.67 -6.79
CA CYS A 91 5.86 10.54 -8.10
C CYS A 91 6.49 9.15 -8.20
N SER A 92 5.94 8.30 -9.07
CA SER A 92 6.44 6.94 -9.37
C SER A 92 6.19 5.92 -8.24
N GLU A 93 5.08 5.20 -8.34
CA GLU A 93 4.79 3.97 -7.60
C GLU A 93 4.89 2.78 -8.58
N PRO A 94 5.82 1.82 -8.37
CA PRO A 94 6.03 0.70 -9.30
C PRO A 94 4.77 -0.09 -9.65
N TRP A 95 3.82 -0.17 -8.71
CA TRP A 95 2.60 -0.96 -8.82
C TRP A 95 1.35 -0.10 -9.05
N VAL A 96 1.49 1.16 -9.45
CA VAL A 96 0.40 2.16 -9.65
C VAL A 96 -0.27 2.60 -8.34
N GLY A 97 -0.38 1.71 -7.37
CA GLY A 97 -0.73 1.98 -5.98
C GLY A 97 0.06 1.07 -5.05
N SER A 98 0.13 1.45 -3.78
CA SER A 98 0.66 0.59 -2.72
C SER A 98 0.11 1.02 -1.36
N TRP A 99 0.40 0.25 -0.31
CA TRP A 99 0.03 0.61 1.06
C TRP A 99 1.17 0.40 2.04
N ASP A 100 1.15 1.19 3.12
CA ASP A 100 2.21 1.21 4.13
C ASP A 100 2.26 -0.11 4.92
N LYS A 101 3.33 -0.89 4.69
CA LYS A 101 3.54 -2.19 5.35
C LYS A 101 3.98 -2.08 6.83
N SER A 102 4.18 -0.87 7.36
CA SER A 102 4.53 -0.66 8.78
C SER A 102 3.29 -0.59 9.68
N GLY A 103 2.09 -0.79 9.12
CA GLY A 103 0.81 -0.76 9.83
C GLY A 103 0.17 0.62 9.90
N ARG A 104 0.79 1.66 9.32
CA ARG A 104 0.17 2.99 9.30
C ARG A 104 -1.03 3.01 8.35
N PRO A 105 -2.10 3.75 8.65
CA PRO A 105 -3.27 3.87 7.76
C PRO A 105 -2.96 4.81 6.58
N VAL A 106 -2.01 4.41 5.73
CA VAL A 106 -1.54 5.19 4.59
C VAL A 106 -1.55 4.30 3.35
N ILE A 107 -2.16 4.82 2.29
CA ILE A 107 -2.09 4.27 0.95
C ILE A 107 -1.42 5.28 0.02
N TYR A 108 -0.80 4.77 -1.02
CA TYR A 108 0.00 5.51 -1.98
C TYR A 108 -0.59 5.31 -3.37
N ILE A 109 -0.67 6.38 -4.14
CA ILE A 109 -1.21 6.36 -5.51
C ILE A 109 -0.21 7.08 -6.41
N ASP A 110 0.08 6.46 -7.56
CA ASP A 110 0.92 7.06 -8.58
C ASP A 110 0.28 8.33 -9.14
N ASN A 111 1.07 9.41 -9.21
CA ASN A 111 0.60 10.71 -9.68
C ASN A 111 0.15 10.71 -11.16
N ASN A 112 0.59 9.75 -11.98
CA ASN A 112 0.21 9.62 -13.37
C ASN A 112 -1.20 9.02 -13.54
N VAL A 113 -1.82 8.56 -12.46
CA VAL A 113 -3.21 8.11 -12.48
C VAL A 113 -4.14 9.33 -12.63
N PRO A 114 -5.00 9.36 -13.66
CA PRO A 114 -6.02 10.39 -13.82
C PRO A 114 -6.88 10.52 -12.57
N GLU A 115 -7.19 11.75 -12.16
CA GLU A 115 -7.93 12.02 -10.92
C GLU A 115 -9.27 11.27 -10.84
N LYS A 116 -9.99 11.14 -11.97
CA LYS A 116 -11.25 10.39 -12.07
C LYS A 116 -11.13 8.90 -11.66
N TYR A 117 -9.93 8.35 -11.62
CA TYR A 117 -9.67 6.95 -11.29
C TYR A 117 -9.02 6.74 -9.92
N ARG A 118 -8.59 7.81 -9.24
CA ARG A 118 -7.89 7.72 -7.95
C ARG A 118 -8.78 7.16 -6.84
N GLU A 119 -10.08 7.43 -6.88
CA GLU A 119 -11.04 6.83 -5.93
C GLU A 119 -11.06 5.30 -6.05
N SER A 120 -11.00 4.76 -7.27
CA SER A 120 -10.97 3.31 -7.52
C SER A 120 -9.73 2.66 -6.92
N LEU A 121 -8.55 3.21 -7.24
CA LEU A 121 -7.28 2.75 -6.64
C LEU A 121 -7.29 2.90 -5.12
N ALA A 122 -7.84 3.98 -4.59
CA ALA A 122 -7.90 4.17 -3.15
C ALA A 122 -8.74 3.06 -2.46
N ILE A 123 -9.80 2.60 -3.10
CA ILE A 123 -10.59 1.45 -2.65
C ILE A 123 -9.75 0.18 -2.75
N HIS A 124 -9.07 -0.05 -3.88
CA HIS A 124 -8.20 -1.21 -4.09
C HIS A 124 -7.18 -1.34 -2.95
N GLU A 125 -6.35 -0.32 -2.73
CA GLU A 125 -5.29 -0.34 -1.72
C GLU A 125 -5.85 -0.47 -0.30
N THR A 126 -7.00 0.16 -0.02
CA THR A 126 -7.64 0.07 1.29
C THR A 126 -8.16 -1.34 1.59
N VAL A 127 -8.78 -1.99 0.60
CA VAL A 127 -9.29 -3.35 0.74
C VAL A 127 -8.14 -4.35 0.79
N GLU A 128 -7.14 -4.23 -0.09
CA GLU A 128 -5.98 -5.10 -0.13
C GLU A 128 -5.24 -5.10 1.21
N LYS A 129 -4.96 -3.90 1.76
CA LYS A 129 -4.38 -3.73 3.08
C LYS A 129 -5.19 -4.45 4.16
N TYR A 130 -6.48 -4.18 4.22
CA TYR A 130 -7.36 -4.74 5.25
C TYR A 130 -7.37 -6.26 5.23
N VAL A 131 -7.54 -6.88 4.06
CA VAL A 131 -7.63 -8.34 3.98
C VAL A 131 -6.28 -9.02 4.18
N ALA A 132 -5.18 -8.38 3.76
CA ALA A 132 -3.83 -8.86 4.07
C ALA A 132 -3.56 -8.84 5.59
N GLU A 133 -3.92 -7.77 6.27
CA GLU A 133 -3.69 -7.62 7.71
C GLU A 133 -4.62 -8.49 8.57
N LYS A 134 -5.94 -8.45 8.31
CA LYS A 134 -6.95 -9.15 9.13
C LYS A 134 -6.98 -10.66 8.91
N TYR A 135 -6.79 -11.10 7.67
CA TYR A 135 -6.93 -12.50 7.29
C TYR A 135 -5.61 -13.18 6.93
N HIS A 136 -4.49 -12.46 7.04
CA HIS A 136 -3.15 -12.97 6.72
C HIS A 136 -3.05 -13.55 5.29
N LEU A 137 -3.74 -12.91 4.35
CA LEU A 137 -3.66 -13.23 2.94
C LEU A 137 -2.33 -12.72 2.36
N ASP A 138 -1.77 -13.46 1.39
CA ASP A 138 -0.58 -13.01 0.66
C ASP A 138 -0.91 -11.69 -0.06
N PRO A 139 -0.18 -10.59 0.21
CA PRO A 139 -0.48 -9.29 -0.38
C PRO A 139 -0.45 -9.30 -1.91
N ASN A 140 0.48 -10.01 -2.53
CA ASN A 140 0.73 -9.91 -3.98
C ASN A 140 -0.14 -10.85 -4.81
N VAL A 141 -0.84 -11.78 -4.16
CA VAL A 141 -1.63 -12.81 -4.84
C VAL A 141 -3.07 -12.80 -4.34
N GLU A 142 -3.26 -13.13 -3.07
CA GLU A 142 -4.58 -13.43 -2.53
C GLU A 142 -5.33 -12.17 -2.10
N ALA A 143 -4.63 -11.24 -1.44
CA ALA A 143 -5.22 -9.95 -1.08
C ALA A 143 -5.50 -9.12 -2.34
N HIS A 144 -4.56 -9.12 -3.29
CA HIS A 144 -4.70 -8.47 -4.58
C HIS A 144 -5.92 -8.99 -5.36
N GLU A 145 -6.11 -10.31 -5.43
CA GLU A 145 -7.27 -10.93 -6.07
C GLU A 145 -8.59 -10.46 -5.45
N VAL A 146 -8.65 -10.38 -4.12
CA VAL A 146 -9.84 -9.86 -3.43
C VAL A 146 -10.05 -8.38 -3.76
N ALA A 147 -9.01 -7.57 -3.67
CA ALA A 147 -9.08 -6.13 -3.91
C ALA A 147 -9.51 -5.82 -5.35
N GLU A 148 -8.92 -6.47 -6.35
CA GLU A 148 -9.29 -6.32 -7.76
C GLU A 148 -10.76 -6.69 -8.01
N ALA A 149 -11.22 -7.81 -7.45
CA ALA A 149 -12.61 -8.25 -7.61
C ALA A 149 -13.61 -7.28 -6.97
N VAL A 150 -13.28 -6.76 -5.78
CA VAL A 150 -14.10 -5.80 -5.03
C VAL A 150 -14.13 -4.45 -5.75
N GLU A 151 -12.96 -3.95 -6.17
CA GLU A 151 -12.79 -2.72 -6.92
C GLU A 151 -13.60 -2.76 -8.21
N LYS A 152 -13.43 -3.81 -9.03
CA LYS A 152 -14.17 -3.99 -10.27
C LYS A 152 -15.68 -3.95 -10.05
N ARG A 153 -16.16 -4.68 -9.05
CA ARG A 153 -17.60 -4.72 -8.73
C ARG A 153 -18.13 -3.34 -8.35
N TRP A 154 -17.40 -2.63 -7.50
CA TRP A 154 -17.78 -1.28 -7.07
C TRP A 154 -17.75 -0.31 -8.26
N PHE A 155 -16.69 -0.33 -9.06
CA PHE A 155 -16.50 0.58 -10.19
C PHE A 155 -17.56 0.36 -11.27
N VAL A 156 -17.80 -0.89 -11.66
CA VAL A 156 -18.83 -1.24 -12.65
C VAL A 156 -20.22 -0.83 -12.16
N LYS A 157 -20.51 -0.96 -10.86
CA LYS A 157 -21.79 -0.50 -10.29
C LYS A 157 -21.94 1.03 -10.36
N LYS A 158 -20.85 1.78 -10.16
CA LYS A 158 -20.87 3.25 -10.12
C LYS A 158 -20.81 3.90 -11.51
N TYR A 159 -19.94 3.39 -12.38
CA TYR A 159 -19.58 4.02 -13.67
C TYR A 159 -19.91 3.17 -14.90
N GLY A 160 -20.24 1.88 -14.71
CA GLY A 160 -20.55 0.95 -15.80
C GLY A 160 -19.33 0.19 -16.33
N ARG A 161 -19.61 -0.86 -17.12
CA ARG A 161 -18.58 -1.79 -17.62
C ARG A 161 -17.62 -1.17 -18.63
N LYS A 162 -18.10 -0.27 -19.49
CA LYS A 162 -17.25 0.38 -20.51
C LYS A 162 -16.15 1.22 -19.87
N GLU A 163 -16.49 2.00 -18.85
CA GLU A 163 -15.50 2.80 -18.10
C GLU A 163 -14.49 1.92 -17.36
N TRP A 164 -14.89 0.74 -16.87
CA TRP A 164 -13.95 -0.21 -16.27
C TRP A 164 -12.89 -0.67 -17.27
N ASP A 165 -13.31 -0.99 -18.50
CA ASP A 165 -12.39 -1.46 -19.53
C ASP A 165 -11.40 -0.36 -19.95
N GLU A 166 -11.80 0.92 -19.90
CA GLU A 166 -10.88 2.06 -20.08
C GLU A 166 -9.92 2.22 -18.90
N TYR A 167 -10.47 2.21 -17.68
CA TYR A 167 -9.71 2.32 -16.45
C TYR A 167 -8.61 1.26 -16.36
N SER A 168 -8.97 -0.01 -16.59
CA SER A 168 -8.03 -1.14 -16.55
C SER A 168 -6.86 -0.97 -17.53
N LYS A 169 -7.13 -0.49 -18.75
CA LYS A 169 -6.08 -0.18 -19.73
C LYS A 169 -5.16 0.95 -19.30
N VAL A 170 -5.69 1.96 -18.60
CA VAL A 170 -4.90 3.08 -18.08
C VAL A 170 -3.97 2.61 -16.97
N VAL A 171 -4.49 1.86 -16.00
CA VAL A 171 -3.69 1.27 -14.92
C VAL A 171 -2.60 0.36 -15.48
N GLU A 172 -2.95 -0.53 -16.40
CA GLU A 172 -1.97 -1.43 -17.03
C GLU A 172 -0.87 -0.65 -17.77
N ARG A 173 -1.22 0.41 -18.49
CA ARG A 173 -0.24 1.25 -19.18
C ARG A 173 0.71 1.95 -18.20
N ILE A 174 0.20 2.47 -17.09
CA ILE A 174 1.02 3.11 -16.05
C ILE A 174 1.93 2.05 -15.43
N HIS A 175 1.39 0.90 -15.05
CA HIS A 175 2.15 -0.20 -14.47
C HIS A 175 3.33 -0.61 -15.35
N ARG A 176 3.10 -0.87 -16.65
CA ARG A 176 4.17 -1.21 -17.60
C ARG A 176 5.24 -0.12 -17.70
N LYS A 177 4.85 1.15 -17.67
CA LYS A 177 5.80 2.27 -17.70
C LYS A 177 6.64 2.32 -16.42
N GLU A 178 6.04 2.16 -15.25
CA GLU A 178 6.77 2.18 -13.99
C GLU A 178 7.71 0.96 -13.86
N LEU A 179 7.29 -0.23 -14.31
CA LEU A 179 8.16 -1.42 -14.39
C LEU A 179 9.39 -1.18 -15.30
N SER A 180 9.19 -0.55 -16.45
CA SER A 180 10.30 -0.26 -17.37
C SER A 180 11.35 0.68 -16.77
N LYS A 181 10.97 1.56 -15.84
CA LYS A 181 11.90 2.47 -15.15
C LYS A 181 12.78 1.77 -14.13
N ILE A 182 12.29 0.67 -13.54
CA ILE A 182 13.02 -0.10 -12.52
C ILE A 182 13.86 -1.24 -13.13
N GLY A 183 13.85 -1.39 -14.46
CA GLY A 183 14.67 -2.37 -15.18
C GLY A 183 14.15 -3.81 -15.08
N VAL A 184 12.83 -3.96 -14.96
CA VAL A 184 12.11 -5.25 -14.97
C VAL A 184 11.30 -5.37 -16.26
#